data_AF-A0A329T2U0-F1
#
_entry.id   AF-A0A329T2U0-F1
#
_cell.length_a   1.000
_cell.length_b   1.000
_cell.length_c   1.000
_cell.angle_alpha   90.00
_cell.angle_beta   90.00
_cell.angle_gamma   90.00
#
_symmetry.space_group_name_H-M   'P 1'
#
loop_
_entity.id
_entity.type
_entity.pdbx_description
1 polymer ?
#
loop_
_entity_poly.entity_id
_entity_poly.type
_entity_poly.pdbx_seq_one_letter_code
_entity_poly.pdbx_strand_id
1 'polypeptide(L)'
;MTLKCWNATPPRKVPAINTSTSVESLLAAAAGNQTSSHMGRGRSTPKSARCRSQSSNWDKDAVDNSGESEDDRFDVTAATIPAPSHQIHAMPALLNQRLRITSPDGPRFAGWVRGQAAEVQWEALDPSVQCVRIDVCNVAWDVPTTIAHRVANDGTFRWRRVYWGMPIAEGYYVNIYDVTEQEDPTDMLLLAQSERFAVIK
;
A
#
# COMPACT_ATOMS: atom_id res chain seq x y z
N MET A 1 -24.77 53.47 4.21
CA MET A 1 -23.46 52.82 4.45
C MET A 1 -23.01 52.22 3.13
N THR A 2 -21.89 52.67 2.56
CA THR A 2 -21.40 52.25 1.24
C THR A 2 -20.12 51.43 1.37
N LEU A 3 -20.14 50.21 0.85
CA LEU A 3 -19.01 49.27 0.89
C LEU A 3 -17.92 49.74 -0.10
N LYS A 4 -16.68 49.92 0.40
CA LYS A 4 -15.51 50.22 -0.43
C LYS A 4 -14.87 48.92 -0.90
N CYS A 5 -15.00 48.62 -2.20
CA CYS A 5 -14.27 47.52 -2.83
C CYS A 5 -12.76 47.80 -2.80
N TRP A 6 -11.96 46.81 -2.40
CA TRP A 6 -10.50 46.88 -2.52
C TRP A 6 -10.07 46.43 -3.92
N ASN A 7 -9.29 47.27 -4.62
CA ASN A 7 -8.66 46.90 -5.88
C ASN A 7 -7.32 46.21 -5.61
N ALA A 8 -7.14 45.00 -6.14
CA ALA A 8 -5.87 44.28 -6.09
C ALA A 8 -4.95 44.69 -7.26
N THR A 9 -3.68 44.97 -6.96
CA THR A 9 -2.67 45.30 -7.96
C THR A 9 -2.01 44.03 -8.54
N PRO A 10 -1.93 43.84 -9.86
CA PRO A 10 -1.25 42.70 -10.45
C PRO A 10 0.29 42.81 -10.33
N PRO A 11 1.03 41.68 -10.27
CA PRO A 11 2.47 41.68 -10.00
C PRO A 11 3.30 42.23 -11.17
N ARG A 12 4.37 42.97 -10.84
CA ARG A 12 5.35 43.47 -11.83
C ARG A 12 6.26 42.35 -12.32
N LYS A 13 6.50 42.35 -13.63
CA LYS A 13 7.39 41.45 -14.36
C LYS A 13 8.86 41.80 -14.09
N VAL A 14 9.66 40.83 -13.63
CA VAL A 14 11.11 40.99 -13.43
C VAL A 14 11.85 40.70 -14.74
N PRO A 15 12.84 41.52 -15.17
CA PRO A 15 13.66 41.21 -16.34
C PRO A 15 14.72 40.14 -16.04
N ALA A 16 14.98 39.26 -17.00
CA ALA A 16 16.11 38.33 -16.93
C ALA A 16 17.43 39.08 -17.21
N ILE A 17 18.45 38.87 -16.37
CA ILE A 17 19.81 39.37 -16.58
C ILE A 17 20.60 38.26 -17.29
N ASN A 18 20.98 38.51 -18.54
CA ASN A 18 21.92 37.68 -19.27
C ASN A 18 23.34 38.20 -19.04
N THR A 19 24.19 37.42 -18.36
CA THR A 19 25.65 37.64 -18.37
C THR A 19 26.27 36.75 -19.44
N SER A 20 26.80 37.36 -20.50
CA SER A 20 27.56 36.70 -21.56
C SER A 20 29.04 37.03 -21.42
N THR A 21 29.89 36.00 -21.35
CA THR A 21 31.29 36.10 -21.80
C THR A 21 31.58 34.96 -22.77
N SER A 22 31.98 35.36 -23.97
CA SER A 22 32.19 34.53 -25.15
C SER A 22 33.55 33.82 -25.14
N VAL A 23 33.65 32.69 -25.83
CA VAL A 23 34.68 32.45 -26.87
C VAL A 23 34.13 31.47 -27.92
N GLU A 24 34.60 31.62 -29.16
CA GLU A 24 33.91 31.13 -30.37
C GLU A 24 34.15 29.66 -30.73
N SER A 25 33.18 29.09 -31.46
CA SER A 25 33.47 28.20 -32.60
C SER A 25 32.38 28.32 -33.67
N LEU A 26 32.74 29.07 -34.71
CA LEU A 26 32.31 29.00 -36.13
C LEU A 26 32.15 27.52 -36.57
N LEU A 27 31.28 27.03 -37.47
CA LEU A 27 30.37 27.51 -38.55
C LEU A 27 29.41 26.30 -38.87
N ALA A 28 28.20 26.36 -39.46
CA ALA A 28 27.36 27.43 -40.03
C ALA A 28 25.86 27.01 -40.14
N ALA A 29 25.21 27.40 -41.25
CA ALA A 29 23.82 27.26 -41.72
C ALA A 29 23.35 25.81 -42.04
N ALA A 30 22.05 25.51 -42.27
CA ALA A 30 20.97 26.38 -42.76
C ALA A 30 19.54 25.98 -42.32
N ALA A 31 18.60 26.91 -42.58
CA ALA A 31 17.12 26.83 -42.64
C ALA A 31 16.43 25.47 -42.31
N GLY A 32 15.36 25.38 -41.51
CA GLY A 32 14.37 26.39 -41.14
C GLY A 32 13.10 26.29 -42.00
N ASN A 33 11.95 25.97 -41.41
CA ASN A 33 10.68 26.69 -41.67
C ASN A 33 9.61 26.36 -40.61
N GLN A 34 8.70 27.30 -40.36
CA GLN A 34 7.47 27.09 -39.58
C GLN A 34 6.29 26.94 -40.55
N THR A 35 5.33 26.06 -40.26
CA THR A 35 3.95 26.19 -40.78
C THR A 35 2.92 25.74 -39.75
N SER A 36 1.82 26.48 -39.66
CA SER A 36 0.69 26.25 -38.76
C SER A 36 -0.60 26.02 -39.56
N SER A 37 -1.37 25.00 -39.19
CA SER A 37 -2.80 24.83 -39.49
C SER A 37 -3.26 23.54 -38.77
N HIS A 38 -4.15 23.51 -37.78
CA HIS A 38 -5.51 24.03 -37.60
C HIS A 38 -6.62 23.03 -38.00
N MET A 39 -7.55 22.83 -37.05
CA MET A 39 -8.81 22.04 -37.09
C MET A 39 -8.72 20.50 -37.04
N GLY A 40 -9.59 19.90 -36.22
CA GLY A 40 -9.79 18.43 -36.15
C GLY A 40 -10.45 17.95 -34.85
N ARG A 41 -11.78 18.07 -34.72
CA ARG A 41 -12.53 17.48 -33.58
C ARG A 41 -12.63 15.96 -33.73
N GLY A 42 -12.42 15.20 -32.65
CA GLY A 42 -12.60 13.74 -32.64
C GLY A 42 -12.77 13.16 -31.23
N ARG A 43 -13.93 13.37 -30.60
CA ARG A 43 -14.25 12.82 -29.26
C ARG A 43 -14.95 11.46 -29.41
N SER A 44 -14.21 10.36 -29.31
CA SER A 44 -14.75 9.00 -29.25
C SER A 44 -14.91 8.53 -27.81
N THR A 45 -16.14 8.53 -27.29
CA THR A 45 -16.48 7.94 -25.99
C THR A 45 -16.84 6.46 -26.16
N PRO A 46 -16.15 5.50 -25.50
CA PRO A 46 -16.61 4.12 -25.44
C PRO A 46 -17.95 4.03 -24.69
N LYS A 47 -18.93 3.32 -25.25
CA LYS A 47 -20.20 3.05 -24.57
C LYS A 47 -19.97 2.07 -23.42
N SER A 48 -20.33 2.48 -22.20
CA SER A 48 -20.38 1.57 -21.05
C SER A 48 -21.42 0.47 -21.29
N ALA A 49 -20.97 -0.78 -21.34
CA ALA A 49 -21.85 -1.94 -21.35
C ALA A 49 -22.33 -2.19 -19.91
N ARG A 50 -23.63 -2.04 -19.70
CA ARG A 50 -24.29 -2.18 -18.40
C ARG A 50 -24.43 -3.65 -18.02
N CYS A 51 -23.38 -4.24 -17.43
CA CYS A 51 -23.47 -5.57 -16.83
C CYS A 51 -24.52 -5.56 -15.71
N ARG A 52 -25.68 -6.17 -15.97
CA ARG A 52 -26.71 -6.43 -14.95
C ARG A 52 -26.28 -7.64 -14.14
N SER A 53 -26.24 -7.47 -12.82
CA SER A 53 -26.11 -8.56 -11.86
C SER A 53 -27.23 -9.59 -12.04
N GLN A 54 -26.89 -10.87 -11.93
CA GLN A 54 -27.84 -11.92 -11.56
C GLN A 54 -27.28 -12.63 -10.33
N SER A 55 -28.14 -12.77 -9.33
CA SER A 55 -27.86 -13.36 -8.02
C SER A 55 -28.60 -14.68 -7.88
N SER A 56 -27.91 -15.71 -7.40
CA SER A 56 -28.49 -17.03 -7.04
C SER A 56 -27.43 -17.86 -6.31
N ASN A 57 -27.72 -18.66 -5.29
CA ASN A 57 -28.83 -18.63 -4.33
C ASN A 57 -28.27 -19.26 -3.04
N TRP A 58 -28.69 -18.81 -1.85
CA TRP A 58 -28.27 -19.46 -0.60
C TRP A 58 -29.17 -20.66 -0.33
N ASP A 59 -28.68 -21.87 -0.65
CA ASP A 59 -29.34 -23.13 -0.30
C ASP A 59 -28.31 -24.21 0.01
N LYS A 60 -28.22 -24.59 1.29
CA LYS A 60 -28.12 -25.98 1.71
C LYS A 60 -28.36 -26.15 3.21
N ASP A 61 -29.62 -26.47 3.50
CA ASP A 61 -30.06 -27.59 4.32
C ASP A 61 -29.53 -27.72 5.75
N ALA A 62 -30.47 -27.59 6.68
CA ALA A 62 -30.32 -27.99 8.07
C ALA A 62 -30.17 -29.52 8.21
N VAL A 63 -29.40 -29.93 9.22
CA VAL A 63 -29.58 -31.22 9.90
C VAL A 63 -29.56 -30.95 11.39
N ASP A 64 -30.74 -31.05 12.02
CA ASP A 64 -30.85 -31.26 13.46
C ASP A 64 -30.16 -32.57 13.83
N ASN A 65 -29.40 -32.58 14.92
CA ASN A 65 -29.31 -33.79 15.73
C ASN A 65 -29.10 -33.43 17.20
N SER A 66 -30.20 -33.48 17.97
CA SER A 66 -30.14 -33.52 19.42
C SER A 66 -29.55 -34.86 19.85
N GLY A 67 -28.50 -34.81 20.67
CA GLY A 67 -27.74 -35.98 21.10
C GLY A 67 -27.32 -35.83 22.55
N GLU A 68 -28.31 -35.89 23.42
CA GLU A 68 -28.22 -36.21 24.85
C GLU A 68 -26.99 -37.08 25.23
N SER A 69 -26.22 -36.60 26.22
CA SER A 69 -25.08 -37.33 26.78
C SER A 69 -25.23 -37.50 28.28
N GLU A 70 -25.71 -38.66 28.69
CA GLU A 70 -25.56 -39.19 30.05
C GLU A 70 -24.84 -40.54 29.92
N ASP A 71 -23.66 -40.66 30.53
CA ASP A 71 -23.12 -41.94 31.00
C ASP A 71 -21.98 -41.66 31.99
N ASP A 72 -22.31 -41.79 33.26
CA ASP A 72 -21.38 -41.70 34.38
C ASP A 72 -20.49 -42.96 34.46
N ARG A 73 -19.44 -42.89 35.29
CA ARG A 73 -18.70 -44.04 35.89
C ARG A 73 -17.64 -44.75 35.04
N PHE A 74 -16.38 -44.33 35.23
CA PHE A 74 -15.24 -45.27 35.35
C PHE A 74 -14.35 -44.90 36.53
N ASP A 75 -14.28 -45.81 37.50
CA ASP A 75 -13.50 -45.67 38.73
C ASP A 75 -12.29 -46.62 38.66
N VAL A 76 -11.19 -46.20 38.05
CA VAL A 76 -9.91 -46.93 38.06
C VAL A 76 -8.72 -45.97 38.16
N THR A 77 -8.06 -46.04 39.31
CA THR A 77 -6.66 -45.70 39.63
C THR A 77 -5.80 -45.11 38.51
N ALA A 78 -5.51 -43.80 38.59
CA ALA A 78 -4.41 -43.15 37.85
C ALA A 78 -3.52 -42.36 38.82
N ALA A 79 -2.20 -42.53 38.68
CA ALA A 79 -1.22 -41.91 39.57
C ALA A 79 -1.17 -40.38 39.40
N THR A 80 -0.89 -39.66 40.50
CA THR A 80 -0.71 -38.21 40.50
C THR A 80 0.45 -37.79 39.58
N ILE A 81 0.11 -37.31 38.38
CA ILE A 81 1.05 -36.63 37.49
C ILE A 81 1.25 -35.21 38.04
N PRO A 82 2.48 -34.77 38.38
CA PRO A 82 2.73 -33.39 38.78
C PRO A 82 2.45 -32.46 37.59
N ALA A 83 1.61 -31.46 37.80
CA ALA A 83 1.24 -30.49 36.77
C ALA A 83 2.48 -29.73 36.25
N PRO A 84 2.72 -29.67 34.93
CA PRO A 84 3.70 -28.74 34.38
C PRO A 84 3.16 -27.32 34.50
N SER A 85 3.61 -26.61 35.54
CA SER A 85 3.48 -25.15 35.58
C SER A 85 4.19 -24.53 34.38
N HIS A 86 3.68 -23.38 33.91
CA HIS A 86 4.16 -22.64 32.74
C HIS A 86 3.84 -23.30 31.39
N GLN A 87 2.56 -23.26 31.02
CA GLN A 87 2.22 -23.14 29.61
C GLN A 87 2.70 -21.76 29.12
N ILE A 88 3.95 -21.73 28.63
CA ILE A 88 4.49 -20.56 27.94
C ILE A 88 3.56 -20.31 26.75
N HIS A 89 2.94 -19.12 26.68
CA HIS A 89 2.18 -18.72 25.51
C HIS A 89 3.15 -18.64 24.32
N ALA A 90 3.25 -19.74 23.57
CA ALA A 90 4.09 -19.82 22.38
C ALA A 90 3.56 -18.81 21.36
N MET A 91 4.29 -17.71 21.17
CA MET A 91 4.04 -16.74 20.12
C MET A 91 4.08 -17.47 18.77
N PRO A 92 2.97 -17.59 18.04
CA PRO A 92 3.00 -18.21 16.72
C PRO A 92 3.78 -17.31 15.75
N ALA A 93 4.44 -17.95 14.77
CA ALA A 93 5.04 -17.33 13.59
C ALA A 93 6.41 -16.58 13.69
N LEU A 94 7.24 -16.77 14.73
CA LEU A 94 8.64 -16.30 14.68
C LEU A 94 9.59 -17.15 13.82
N LEU A 95 9.28 -18.43 13.58
CA LEU A 95 10.24 -19.39 13.00
C LEU A 95 10.49 -19.25 11.48
N ASN A 96 9.69 -18.46 10.75
CA ASN A 96 9.83 -18.24 9.30
C ASN A 96 9.81 -16.75 8.90
N GLN A 97 10.01 -15.83 9.85
CA GLN A 97 10.12 -14.40 9.53
C GLN A 97 11.48 -14.10 8.91
N ARG A 98 11.51 -13.96 7.58
CA ARG A 98 12.68 -13.47 6.82
C ARG A 98 12.84 -11.94 6.95
N LEU A 99 11.77 -11.26 7.36
CA LEU A 99 11.70 -9.82 7.64
C LEU A 99 10.73 -9.54 8.77
N ARG A 100 10.92 -8.39 9.44
CA ARG A 100 10.02 -7.87 10.47
C ARG A 100 9.76 -6.39 10.25
N ILE A 101 8.50 -5.99 10.04
CA ILE A 101 8.13 -4.58 9.89
C ILE A 101 8.13 -3.91 11.28
N THR A 102 8.71 -2.72 11.36
CA THR A 102 8.82 -1.88 12.56
C THR A 102 8.08 -0.54 12.42
N SER A 103 7.69 -0.17 11.20
CA SER A 103 6.78 0.95 10.93
C SER A 103 5.99 0.68 9.65
N PRO A 104 4.66 0.91 9.60
CA PRO A 104 3.84 1.61 10.58
C PRO A 104 3.53 0.81 11.85
N ASP A 105 3.58 1.50 12.99
CA ASP A 105 3.30 0.97 14.34
C ASP A 105 1.83 1.27 14.74
N GLY A 106 1.03 0.23 14.96
CA GLY A 106 -0.35 0.35 15.49
C GLY A 106 -0.38 0.27 17.04
N PRO A 107 -1.53 0.45 17.71
CA PRO A 107 -2.85 0.89 17.23
C PRO A 107 -3.26 2.29 17.76
N ARG A 108 -2.31 3.11 18.24
CA ARG A 108 -2.59 4.34 19.02
C ARG A 108 -2.33 5.64 18.24
N PHE A 109 -3.20 5.93 17.28
CA PHE A 109 -3.30 7.22 16.55
C PHE A 109 -2.19 7.57 15.53
N ALA A 110 -1.19 6.72 15.30
CA ALA A 110 -0.21 6.90 14.22
C ALA A 110 -0.79 6.52 12.84
N GLY A 111 -1.70 7.35 12.34
CA GLY A 111 -2.29 7.19 11.01
C GLY A 111 -1.46 7.84 9.90
N TRP A 112 -1.44 7.25 8.71
CA TRP A 112 -0.84 7.85 7.52
C TRP A 112 -1.75 8.97 6.97
N VAL A 113 -1.24 10.20 6.93
CA VAL A 113 -1.99 11.39 6.50
C VAL A 113 -2.02 11.48 4.97
N ARG A 114 -3.21 11.57 4.36
CA ARG A 114 -3.33 11.73 2.90
C ARG A 114 -2.61 12.98 2.42
N GLY A 115 -1.91 12.84 1.30
CA GLY A 115 -1.14 13.92 0.70
C GLY A 115 0.22 14.21 1.36
N GLN A 116 0.52 13.62 2.53
CA GLN A 116 1.84 13.66 3.17
C GLN A 116 2.71 12.48 2.73
N ALA A 117 4.01 12.58 2.99
CA ALA A 117 4.90 11.43 2.89
C ALA A 117 4.65 10.45 4.05
N ALA A 118 4.85 9.16 3.78
CA ALA A 118 4.82 8.09 4.76
C ALA A 118 6.12 7.28 4.66
N GLU A 119 6.44 6.51 5.69
CA GLU A 119 7.61 5.65 5.73
C GLU A 119 7.19 4.25 6.19
N VAL A 120 7.77 3.24 5.54
CA VAL A 120 7.73 1.85 5.95
C VAL A 120 9.15 1.53 6.42
N GLN A 121 9.29 0.95 7.62
CA GLN A 121 10.59 0.53 8.16
C GLN A 121 10.52 -0.95 8.53
N TRP A 122 11.65 -1.65 8.38
CA TRP A 122 11.74 -3.07 8.67
C TRP A 122 13.16 -3.49 9.05
N GLU A 123 13.25 -4.64 9.72
CA GLU A 123 14.47 -5.38 10.01
C GLU A 123 14.59 -6.54 9.01
N ALA A 124 15.71 -6.61 8.30
CA ALA A 124 16.04 -7.73 7.41
C ALA A 124 16.70 -8.84 8.24
N LEU A 125 15.99 -9.98 8.39
CA LEU A 125 16.45 -11.12 9.18
C LEU A 125 17.15 -12.17 8.30
N ASP A 126 16.84 -12.20 7.00
CA ASP A 126 17.50 -13.04 6.01
C ASP A 126 18.31 -12.19 5.00
N PRO A 127 19.66 -12.34 4.94
CA PRO A 127 20.52 -11.58 4.03
C PRO A 127 20.43 -12.04 2.56
N SER A 128 19.76 -13.15 2.25
CA SER A 128 19.55 -13.59 0.87
C SER A 128 18.48 -12.78 0.13
N VAL A 129 17.58 -12.11 0.85
CA VAL A 129 16.60 -11.18 0.27
C VAL A 129 17.31 -9.88 -0.09
N GLN A 130 17.50 -9.63 -1.39
CA GLN A 130 18.18 -8.41 -1.88
C GLN A 130 17.20 -7.33 -2.33
N CYS A 131 16.03 -7.73 -2.84
CA CYS A 131 15.03 -6.82 -3.39
C CYS A 131 13.63 -7.17 -2.89
N VAL A 132 12.85 -6.15 -2.55
CA VAL A 132 11.48 -6.30 -2.06
C VAL A 132 10.46 -5.49 -2.86
N ARG A 133 9.22 -6.00 -2.92
CA ARG A 133 8.01 -5.27 -3.30
C ARG A 133 7.25 -4.87 -2.05
N ILE A 134 6.62 -3.70 -2.07
CA ILE A 134 5.84 -3.17 -0.94
C ILE A 134 4.44 -2.77 -1.42
N ASP A 135 3.43 -3.42 -0.85
CA ASP A 135 2.02 -3.20 -1.12
C ASP A 135 1.28 -2.72 0.14
N VAL A 136 0.38 -1.74 -0.04
CA VAL A 136 -0.53 -1.25 0.99
C VAL A 136 -1.91 -1.84 0.73
N CYS A 137 -2.38 -2.66 1.66
CA CYS A 137 -3.63 -3.42 1.59
C CYS A 137 -4.64 -2.86 2.59
N ASN A 138 -5.91 -3.26 2.49
CA ASN A 138 -6.93 -2.98 3.50
C ASN A 138 -7.84 -4.20 3.68
N VAL A 139 -8.28 -4.47 4.91
CA VAL A 139 -9.17 -5.61 5.22
C VAL A 139 -10.53 -5.58 4.53
N ALA A 140 -10.95 -4.43 3.98
CA ALA A 140 -12.24 -4.25 3.32
C ALA A 140 -12.20 -4.38 1.78
N TRP A 141 -11.03 -4.60 1.15
CA TRP A 141 -10.94 -4.82 -0.29
C TRP A 141 -9.65 -5.56 -0.74
N ASP A 142 -9.79 -6.44 -1.73
CA ASP A 142 -8.71 -7.33 -2.18
C ASP A 142 -7.68 -6.69 -3.12
N VAL A 143 -7.88 -5.42 -3.53
CA VAL A 143 -7.00 -4.73 -4.49
C VAL A 143 -5.91 -3.94 -3.74
N PRO A 144 -4.65 -4.37 -3.75
CA PRO A 144 -3.56 -3.65 -3.10
C PRO A 144 -3.18 -2.38 -3.85
N THR A 145 -2.64 -1.40 -3.11
CA THR A 145 -1.90 -0.27 -3.69
C THR A 145 -0.41 -0.57 -3.60
N THR A 146 0.21 -0.98 -4.70
CA THR A 146 1.68 -1.13 -4.78
C THR A 146 2.35 0.24 -4.69
N ILE A 147 3.16 0.44 -3.65
CA ILE A 147 3.91 1.68 -3.42
C ILE A 147 5.38 1.57 -3.86
N ALA A 148 5.90 0.34 -3.95
CA ALA A 148 7.21 0.02 -4.50
C ALA A 148 7.16 -1.33 -5.23
N HIS A 149 7.48 -1.38 -6.54
CA HIS A 149 7.51 -2.63 -7.29
C HIS A 149 8.77 -3.47 -7.03
N ARG A 150 9.92 -2.80 -6.91
CA ARG A 150 11.22 -3.40 -6.58
C ARG A 150 12.09 -2.31 -5.98
N VAL A 151 12.50 -2.48 -4.72
CA VAL A 151 13.47 -1.63 -4.01
C VAL A 151 14.49 -2.51 -3.29
N ALA A 152 15.66 -1.95 -2.97
CA ALA A 152 16.67 -2.66 -2.20
C ALA A 152 16.15 -3.01 -0.80
N ASN A 153 16.61 -4.13 -0.25
CA ASN A 153 16.31 -4.53 1.13
C ASN A 153 17.25 -3.82 2.12
N ASP A 154 17.10 -2.50 2.26
CA ASP A 154 17.96 -1.63 3.10
C ASP A 154 17.35 -1.23 4.45
N GLY A 155 16.11 -1.66 4.74
CA GLY A 155 15.41 -1.42 6.01
C GLY A 155 14.42 -0.25 5.99
N THR A 156 14.33 0.55 4.92
CA THR A 156 13.37 1.67 4.85
C THR A 156 12.88 1.97 3.45
N PHE A 157 11.58 2.29 3.33
CA PHE A 157 11.01 2.88 2.13
C PHE A 157 10.14 4.09 2.45
N ARG A 158 10.56 5.25 1.93
CA ARG A 158 9.78 6.48 2.02
C ARG A 158 8.81 6.62 0.86
N TRP A 159 7.54 6.33 1.10
CA TRP A 159 6.47 6.66 0.17
C TRP A 159 6.27 8.17 0.10
N ARG A 160 6.64 8.77 -1.04
CA ARG A 160 6.66 10.23 -1.24
C ARG A 160 5.32 10.92 -0.95
N ARG A 161 4.19 10.23 -1.17
CA ARG A 161 2.85 10.78 -0.98
C ARG A 161 1.79 9.70 -0.84
N VAL A 162 1.15 9.61 0.32
CA VAL A 162 -0.10 8.85 0.51
C VAL A 162 -1.16 9.42 -0.43
N TYR A 163 -1.76 8.61 -1.30
CA TYR A 163 -2.63 9.14 -2.34
C TYR A 163 -3.94 9.72 -1.79
N TRP A 164 -4.35 10.88 -2.30
CA TRP A 164 -5.63 11.51 -1.94
C TRP A 164 -6.85 10.63 -2.25
N GLY A 165 -6.75 9.74 -3.23
CA GLY A 165 -7.80 8.79 -3.61
C GLY A 165 -7.97 7.61 -2.65
N MET A 166 -7.04 7.39 -1.71
CA MET A 166 -7.24 6.36 -0.69
C MET A 166 -8.39 6.75 0.25
N PRO A 167 -9.31 5.83 0.57
CA PRO A 167 -10.32 6.04 1.60
C PRO A 167 -9.70 6.38 2.95
N ILE A 168 -10.30 7.35 3.66
CA ILE A 168 -10.04 7.53 5.10
C ILE A 168 -10.75 6.38 5.82
N ALA A 169 -9.96 5.43 6.33
CA ALA A 169 -10.45 4.20 6.94
C ALA A 169 -9.37 3.60 7.85
N GLU A 170 -9.79 2.73 8.75
CA GLU A 170 -8.92 1.84 9.52
C GLU A 170 -8.65 0.53 8.76
N GLY A 171 -7.86 -0.36 9.36
CA GLY A 171 -7.63 -1.70 8.82
C GLY A 171 -6.72 -1.74 7.59
N TYR A 172 -5.94 -0.69 7.35
CA TYR A 172 -4.82 -0.75 6.41
C TYR A 172 -3.66 -1.56 7.01
N TYR A 173 -2.90 -2.24 6.16
CA TYR A 173 -1.68 -2.95 6.53
C TYR A 173 -0.70 -2.96 5.35
N VAL A 174 0.59 -3.13 5.64
CA VAL A 174 1.65 -3.26 4.64
C VAL A 174 2.02 -4.74 4.49
N ASN A 175 2.13 -5.21 3.25
CA ASN A 175 2.78 -6.47 2.91
C ASN A 175 4.12 -6.18 2.22
N ILE A 176 5.16 -6.91 2.60
CA ILE A 176 6.47 -6.91 1.94
C ILE A 176 6.71 -8.30 1.33
N TYR A 177 7.07 -8.34 0.05
CA TYR A 177 7.30 -9.58 -0.71
C TYR A 177 8.74 -9.68 -1.22
N ASP A 178 9.25 -10.90 -1.34
CA ASP A 178 10.50 -11.17 -2.06
C ASP A 178 10.27 -10.96 -3.55
N VAL A 179 11.17 -10.20 -4.17
CA VAL A 179 11.24 -10.13 -5.62
C VAL A 179 12.67 -10.32 -6.13
N THR A 180 13.59 -10.81 -5.29
CA THR A 180 15.02 -10.96 -5.63
C THR A 180 15.20 -11.63 -6.99
N GLU A 181 14.66 -12.84 -7.14
CA GLU A 181 14.73 -13.68 -8.36
C GLU A 181 13.41 -13.72 -9.15
N GLN A 182 12.52 -12.72 -8.97
CA GLN A 182 11.18 -12.75 -9.58
C GLN A 182 11.21 -12.79 -11.12
N GLU A 183 10.82 -13.94 -11.68
CA GLU A 183 10.50 -14.12 -13.11
C GLU A 183 8.99 -13.98 -13.39
N ASP A 184 8.13 -14.57 -12.55
CA ASP A 184 6.66 -14.50 -12.65
C ASP A 184 6.09 -13.49 -11.62
N PRO A 185 5.26 -12.50 -12.01
CA PRO A 185 4.59 -11.59 -11.07
C PRO A 185 3.59 -12.25 -10.11
N THR A 186 3.23 -13.52 -10.34
CA THR A 186 2.29 -14.31 -9.54
C THR A 186 3.00 -15.04 -8.39
N ASP A 187 4.28 -15.40 -8.56
CA ASP A 187 5.07 -16.14 -7.57
C ASP A 187 5.83 -15.17 -6.63
N MET A 188 5.06 -14.52 -5.75
CA MET A 188 5.57 -13.55 -4.78
C MET A 188 5.50 -14.13 -3.36
N LEU A 189 6.65 -14.52 -2.82
CA LEU A 189 6.78 -14.94 -1.43
C LEU A 189 6.53 -13.77 -0.48
N LEU A 190 5.50 -13.85 0.36
CA LEU A 190 5.26 -12.88 1.43
C LEU A 190 6.33 -13.04 2.52
N LEU A 191 7.06 -11.97 2.82
CA LEU A 191 8.16 -11.94 3.79
C LEU A 191 7.75 -11.36 5.14
N ALA A 192 6.88 -10.35 5.13
CA ALA A 192 6.35 -9.71 6.33
C ALA A 192 4.99 -9.04 6.09
N GLN A 193 4.18 -8.95 7.15
CA GLN A 193 2.95 -8.16 7.21
C GLN A 193 3.01 -7.24 8.44
N SER A 194 2.57 -5.99 8.30
CA SER A 194 2.54 -5.03 9.40
C SER A 194 1.31 -5.22 10.29
N GLU A 195 1.37 -4.65 11.49
CA GLU A 195 0.16 -4.35 12.25
C GLU A 195 -0.78 -3.41 11.49
N ARG A 196 -2.05 -3.39 11.92
CA ARG A 196 -3.09 -2.57 11.28
C ARG A 196 -2.97 -1.10 11.69
N PHE A 197 -3.13 -0.22 10.71
CA PHE A 197 -3.13 1.23 10.88
C PHE A 197 -4.31 1.90 10.13
N ALA A 198 -4.40 3.22 10.23
CA ALA A 198 -5.44 4.03 9.59
C ALA A 198 -4.85 5.02 8.58
N VAL A 199 -5.61 5.32 7.53
CA VAL A 199 -5.35 6.47 6.65
C VAL A 199 -6.27 7.61 7.08
N ILE A 200 -5.70 8.80 7.33
CA ILE A 200 -6.38 9.96 7.92
C ILE A 200 -6.28 11.22 7.04
N LYS A 201 -6.94 12.31 7.46
CA LYS A 201 -7.01 13.58 6.71
C LYS A 201 -5.90 14.56 7.10
#